data_AF-A0A7X4IVA5-F1
#
_entry.id   AF-A0A7X4IVA5-F1
#
_cell.length_a   1.000
_cell.length_b   1.000
_cell.length_c   1.000
_cell.angle_alpha   90.00
_cell.angle_beta   90.00
_cell.angle_gamma   90.00
#
_symmetry.space_group_name_H-M   'P 1'
#
loop_
_entity.id
_entity.type
_entity.pdbx_description
1 polymer ?
#
loop_
_entity_poly.entity_id
_entity_poly.type
_entity_poly.pdbx_seq_one_letter_code
_entity_poly.pdbx_strand_id
1 'polypeptide(L)'
;MEIVKSEAETGKVLINKLAAAEQQLAAAIRMYFMEEDALAIHSVASAAHSLYADLLRHRGKDPAFHIFGFGVLSVAKRYVDGDLTNKDLESWGEGTLEAIQPFVDILRENPELDINEFTVSGSAEEARKFYGKIRHAYNFLKHADRDASAVLDSAKINNEDLLYQAINCSLHLNCQLTPEKEFFVAAMHAFGKLEVPKIHLKWFLQALSREEVMYLARTNLCYPRVDDDHCIDFDLAQGKALQSMKDSREMQGKAEG
;
A
#
# COMPACT_ATOMS: atom_id res chain seq x y z
N MET A 1 -0.83 21.78 8.30
CA MET A 1 0.13 20.70 8.06
C MET A 1 0.85 20.44 9.37
N GLU A 2 0.36 19.49 10.19
CA GLU A 2 1.06 19.15 11.43
C GLU A 2 2.28 18.32 11.06
N ILE A 3 3.43 18.97 11.21
CA ILE A 3 4.75 18.40 11.04
C ILE A 3 4.88 17.22 12.02
N VAL A 4 5.35 16.08 11.52
CA VAL A 4 5.86 15.00 12.35
C VAL A 4 7.05 15.57 13.13
N LYS A 5 6.80 16.11 14.32
CA LYS A 5 7.84 16.52 15.24
C LYS A 5 7.80 15.59 16.45
N SER A 6 8.80 14.71 16.51
CA SER A 6 9.28 14.25 17.81
C SER A 6 10.00 15.44 18.45
N GLU A 7 9.29 16.36 19.10
CA GLU A 7 9.95 17.43 19.84
C GLU A 7 10.60 16.80 21.08
N ALA A 8 11.94 16.76 21.05
CA ALA A 8 12.78 16.30 22.15
C ALA A 8 12.84 17.39 23.23
N GLU A 9 11.72 17.65 23.90
CA GLU A 9 11.76 18.41 25.15
C GLU A 9 12.09 17.43 26.30
N THR A 10 13.22 17.66 26.97
CA THR A 10 13.63 16.98 28.23
C THR A 10 13.94 15.47 28.17
N GLY A 11 14.53 14.99 27.06
CA GLY A 11 14.96 13.58 26.95
C GLY A 11 13.81 12.57 26.81
N LYS A 12 12.60 13.04 26.51
CA LYS A 12 11.43 12.22 26.20
C LYS A 12 11.20 12.24 24.70
N VAL A 13 10.92 11.07 24.13
CA VAL A 13 10.48 10.95 22.74
C VAL A 13 8.96 10.94 22.75
N LEU A 14 8.34 12.03 22.30
CA LEU A 14 6.89 12.12 22.13
C LEU A 14 6.51 11.63 20.73
N ILE A 15 5.52 10.74 20.66
CA ILE A 15 5.03 10.17 19.40
C ILE A 15 3.52 10.44 19.33
N ASN A 16 3.08 11.15 18.31
CA ASN A 16 1.66 11.35 18.05
C ASN A 16 1.05 10.13 17.34
N LYS A 17 -0.29 10.04 17.28
CA LYS A 17 -0.99 8.88 16.69
C LYS A 17 -0.60 8.61 15.23
N LEU A 18 -0.39 9.67 14.45
CA LEU A 18 -0.03 9.56 13.04
C LEU A 18 1.40 9.01 12.87
N ALA A 19 2.35 9.56 13.64
CA ALA A 19 3.73 9.09 13.66
C ALA A 19 3.84 7.64 14.16
N ALA A 20 3.04 7.26 15.16
CA ALA A 20 2.96 5.87 15.62
C ALA A 20 2.46 4.93 14.52
N ALA A 21 1.42 5.34 13.78
CA ALA A 21 0.89 4.56 12.66
C ALA A 21 1.91 4.42 11.51
N GLU A 22 2.65 5.50 11.20
CA GLU A 22 3.73 5.50 10.20
C GLU A 22 4.87 4.54 10.58
N GLN A 23 5.33 4.62 11.84
CA GLN A 23 6.38 3.74 12.34
C GLN A 23 5.95 2.26 12.32
N GLN A 24 4.71 1.97 12.73
CA GLN A 24 4.16 0.61 12.71
C GLN A 24 3.99 0.09 11.27
N LEU A 25 3.48 0.91 10.36
CA LEU A 25 3.33 0.51 8.95
C LEU A 25 4.68 0.21 8.30
N ALA A 26 5.67 1.09 8.49
CA ALA A 26 7.01 0.88 7.96
C ALA A 26 7.65 -0.40 8.53
N ALA A 27 7.50 -0.65 9.84
CA ALA A 27 7.96 -1.89 10.46
C ALA A 27 7.27 -3.13 9.88
N ALA A 28 5.94 -3.10 9.71
CA ALA A 28 5.20 -4.23 9.16
C ALA A 28 5.56 -4.53 7.69
N ILE A 29 5.83 -3.49 6.88
CA ILE A 29 6.31 -3.66 5.50
C ILE A 29 7.70 -4.33 5.49
N ARG A 30 8.63 -3.88 6.36
CA ARG A 30 9.96 -4.51 6.46
C ARG A 30 9.85 -5.97 6.91
N MET A 31 9.02 -6.26 7.92
CA MET A 31 8.77 -7.62 8.39
C MET A 31 8.22 -8.52 7.25
N TYR A 32 7.32 -7.99 6.42
CA TYR A 32 6.81 -8.71 5.25
C TYR A 32 7.93 -9.11 4.29
N PHE A 33 8.84 -8.18 3.96
CA PHE A 33 9.95 -8.45 3.05
C PHE A 33 11.07 -9.30 3.65
N MET A 34 11.22 -9.28 4.97
CA MET A 34 12.07 -10.20 5.72
C MET A 34 11.46 -11.61 5.87
N GLU A 35 10.25 -11.83 5.36
CA GLU A 35 9.52 -13.11 5.48
C GLU A 35 9.36 -13.54 6.94
N GLU A 36 9.12 -12.56 7.81
CA GLU A 36 8.82 -12.78 9.23
C GLU A 36 7.49 -13.52 9.42
N ASP A 37 7.22 -13.92 10.67
CA ASP A 37 5.98 -14.59 11.03
C ASP A 37 4.73 -13.80 10.58
N ALA A 38 3.83 -14.49 9.86
CA ALA A 38 2.66 -13.88 9.25
C ALA A 38 1.72 -13.25 10.30
N LEU A 39 1.60 -13.85 11.48
CA LEU A 39 0.75 -13.35 12.56
C LEU A 39 1.36 -12.11 13.24
N ALA A 40 2.69 -12.08 13.38
CA ALA A 40 3.43 -10.91 13.86
C ALA A 40 3.27 -9.72 12.90
N ILE A 41 3.48 -9.93 11.59
CA ILE A 41 3.24 -8.91 10.56
C ILE A 41 1.80 -8.38 10.66
N HIS A 42 0.82 -9.29 10.71
CA HIS A 42 -0.60 -8.91 10.76
C HIS A 42 -0.93 -8.07 12.00
N SER A 43 -0.33 -8.40 13.13
CA SER A 43 -0.55 -7.69 14.39
C SER A 43 -0.07 -6.25 14.30
N VAL A 44 1.16 -6.03 13.81
CA VAL A 44 1.73 -4.69 13.66
C VAL A 44 0.98 -3.89 12.59
N ALA A 45 0.68 -4.51 11.45
CA ALA A 45 -0.10 -3.88 10.38
C ALA A 45 -1.53 -3.52 10.83
N SER A 46 -2.16 -4.36 11.67
CA SER A 46 -3.51 -4.11 12.20
C SER A 46 -3.53 -2.91 13.15
N ALA A 47 -2.48 -2.76 13.97
CA ALA A 47 -2.31 -1.60 14.84
C ALA A 47 -2.18 -0.31 14.00
N ALA A 48 -1.33 -0.32 12.97
CA ALA A 48 -1.15 0.81 12.07
C ALA A 48 -2.46 1.18 11.35
N HIS A 49 -3.11 0.21 10.72
CA HIS A 49 -4.37 0.39 10.02
C HIS A 49 -5.48 0.92 10.94
N SER A 50 -5.57 0.42 12.18
CA SER A 50 -6.59 0.89 13.13
C SER A 50 -6.39 2.36 13.51
N LEU A 51 -5.14 2.78 13.75
CA LEU A 51 -4.84 4.19 14.00
C LEU A 51 -5.21 5.08 12.81
N TYR A 52 -4.83 4.71 11.58
CA TYR A 52 -5.21 5.48 10.40
C TYR A 52 -6.73 5.49 10.18
N ALA A 53 -7.39 4.35 10.34
CA ALA A 53 -8.83 4.24 10.19
C ALA A 53 -9.59 5.14 11.17
N ASP A 54 -9.15 5.19 12.43
CA ASP A 54 -9.78 6.03 13.46
C ASP A 54 -9.53 7.52 13.19
N LEU A 55 -8.32 7.88 12.73
CA LEU A 55 -8.00 9.25 12.31
C LEU A 55 -8.83 9.69 11.10
N LEU A 56 -9.07 8.80 10.13
CA LEU A 56 -9.94 9.08 8.98
C LEU A 56 -11.38 9.27 9.41
N ARG A 57 -11.90 8.42 10.29
CA ARG A 57 -13.27 8.58 10.83
C ARG A 57 -13.43 9.90 11.59
N HIS A 58 -12.39 10.33 12.32
CA HIS A 58 -12.39 11.65 12.95
C HIS A 58 -12.46 12.81 11.94
N ARG A 59 -12.05 12.59 10.68
CA ARG A 59 -12.23 13.52 9.56
C ARG A 59 -13.54 13.31 8.79
N GLY A 60 -14.48 12.52 9.32
CA GLY A 60 -15.77 12.23 8.68
C GLY A 60 -15.69 11.21 7.54
N LYS A 61 -14.55 10.54 7.34
CA LYS A 61 -14.30 9.61 6.24
C LYS A 61 -14.31 8.17 6.75
N ASP A 62 -15.12 7.29 6.15
CA ASP A 62 -15.08 5.86 6.47
C ASP A 62 -14.09 5.13 5.54
N PRO A 63 -13.00 4.53 6.07
CA PRO A 63 -12.03 3.76 5.28
C PRO A 63 -12.65 2.71 4.35
N ALA A 64 -13.78 2.11 4.73
CA ALA A 64 -14.43 1.06 3.94
C ALA A 64 -14.91 1.54 2.56
N PHE A 65 -15.25 2.83 2.43
CA PHE A 65 -15.84 3.40 1.22
C PHE A 65 -14.96 4.47 0.60
N HIS A 66 -14.23 5.21 1.44
CA HIS A 66 -13.45 6.36 0.99
C HIS A 66 -12.33 5.95 0.04
N ILE A 67 -11.67 4.80 0.24
CA ILE A 67 -10.58 4.34 -0.61
C ILE A 67 -11.07 4.08 -2.04
N PHE A 68 -12.16 3.32 -2.18
CA PHE A 68 -12.75 3.03 -3.48
C PHE A 68 -13.30 4.29 -4.15
N GLY A 69 -14.10 5.06 -3.43
CA GLY A 69 -14.73 6.26 -3.97
C GLY A 69 -13.72 7.34 -4.36
N PHE A 70 -12.67 7.54 -3.56
CA PHE A 70 -11.58 8.46 -3.90
C PHE A 70 -10.77 7.96 -5.10
N GLY A 71 -10.53 6.65 -5.21
CA GLY A 71 -9.87 6.07 -6.37
C GLY A 71 -10.62 6.39 -7.67
N VAL A 72 -11.94 6.19 -7.67
CA VAL A 72 -12.82 6.51 -8.81
C VAL A 72 -12.81 8.01 -9.11
N LEU A 73 -12.97 8.86 -8.09
CA LEU A 73 -12.93 10.33 -8.23
C LEU A 73 -11.59 10.83 -8.75
N SER A 74 -10.48 10.24 -8.30
CA SER A 74 -9.13 10.60 -8.73
C SER A 74 -8.91 10.25 -10.20
N VAL A 75 -9.38 9.09 -10.65
CA VAL A 75 -9.35 8.70 -12.06
C VAL A 75 -10.19 9.67 -12.90
N ALA A 76 -11.41 9.96 -12.47
CA ALA A 76 -12.29 10.92 -13.15
C ALA A 76 -11.66 12.31 -13.25
N LYS A 77 -11.07 12.83 -12.17
CA LYS A 77 -10.40 14.14 -12.16
C LYS A 77 -9.23 14.20 -13.11
N ARG A 78 -8.35 13.19 -13.09
CA ARG A 78 -7.22 13.09 -14.03
C ARG A 78 -7.67 12.99 -15.48
N TYR A 79 -8.78 12.32 -15.74
CA TYR A 79 -9.37 12.28 -17.07
C TYR A 79 -9.91 13.66 -17.50
N VAL A 80 -10.59 14.37 -16.61
CA VAL A 80 -11.06 15.76 -16.86
C VAL A 80 -9.89 16.72 -17.10
N ASP A 81 -8.80 16.57 -16.36
CA ASP A 81 -7.60 17.41 -16.46
C ASP A 81 -6.75 17.08 -17.71
N GLY A 82 -7.04 15.97 -18.40
CA GLY A 82 -6.30 15.52 -19.57
C GLY A 82 -5.05 14.68 -19.26
N ASP A 83 -4.80 14.35 -17.99
CA ASP A 83 -3.72 13.46 -17.54
C ASP A 83 -3.98 11.98 -17.89
N LEU A 84 -5.22 11.63 -18.20
CA LEU A 84 -5.64 10.32 -18.68
C LEU A 84 -6.39 10.44 -20.00
N THR A 85 -6.07 9.53 -20.93
CA THR A 85 -6.72 9.42 -22.23
C THR A 85 -7.73 8.26 -22.25
N ASN A 86 -8.62 8.21 -23.24
CA ASN A 86 -9.51 7.05 -23.44
C ASN A 86 -8.73 5.74 -23.55
N LYS A 87 -7.58 5.77 -24.24
CA LYS A 87 -6.70 4.61 -24.40
C LYS A 87 -6.15 4.12 -23.07
N ASP A 88 -5.85 5.03 -22.13
CA ASP A 88 -5.44 4.63 -20.77
C ASP A 88 -6.57 3.87 -20.06
N LEU A 89 -7.81 4.38 -20.14
CA LEU A 89 -8.96 3.76 -19.48
C LEU A 89 -9.35 2.42 -20.13
N GLU A 90 -9.32 2.33 -21.46
CA GLU A 90 -9.57 1.08 -22.21
C GLU A 90 -8.59 -0.02 -21.81
N SER A 91 -7.33 0.34 -21.51
CA SER A 91 -6.33 -0.62 -21.07
C SER A 91 -6.62 -1.24 -19.69
N TRP A 92 -7.56 -0.67 -18.92
CA TRP A 92 -7.97 -1.17 -17.61
C TRP A 92 -9.22 -2.04 -17.67
N GLY A 93 -9.85 -2.16 -18.85
CA GLY A 93 -11.02 -3.00 -19.08
C GLY A 93 -12.15 -2.25 -19.76
N GLU A 94 -12.94 -3.01 -20.51
CA GLU A 94 -14.19 -2.52 -21.11
C GLU A 94 -15.16 -2.07 -20.00
N GLY A 95 -15.85 -0.94 -20.19
CA GLY A 95 -16.76 -0.38 -19.19
C GLY A 95 -16.12 0.61 -18.21
N THR A 96 -14.79 0.80 -18.24
CA THR A 96 -14.11 1.69 -17.28
C THR A 96 -14.54 3.14 -17.45
N LEU A 97 -14.65 3.64 -18.69
CA LEU A 97 -15.08 5.02 -18.94
C LEU A 97 -16.53 5.22 -18.50
N GLU A 98 -17.41 4.27 -18.83
CA GLU A 98 -18.82 4.27 -18.44
C GLU A 98 -18.98 4.28 -16.92
N ALA A 99 -18.14 3.53 -16.20
CA ALA A 99 -18.15 3.47 -14.74
C ALA A 99 -17.74 4.80 -14.07
N ILE A 100 -16.81 5.55 -14.68
CA ILE A 100 -16.36 6.85 -14.14
C ILE A 100 -17.17 8.03 -14.69
N GLN A 101 -17.94 7.85 -15.77
CA GLN A 101 -18.65 8.92 -16.48
C GLN A 101 -19.51 9.81 -15.56
N PRO A 102 -20.28 9.26 -14.60
CA PRO A 102 -21.07 10.09 -13.68
C PRO A 102 -20.22 11.09 -12.89
N PHE A 103 -18.98 10.69 -12.53
CA PHE A 103 -18.05 11.55 -11.80
C PHE A 103 -17.36 12.55 -12.72
N VAL A 104 -17.05 12.14 -13.96
CA VAL A 104 -16.51 13.04 -14.99
C VAL A 104 -17.50 14.19 -15.26
N ASP A 105 -18.79 13.88 -15.38
CA ASP A 105 -19.84 14.88 -15.61
C ASP A 105 -19.94 15.87 -14.45
N ILE A 106 -19.99 15.37 -13.20
CA ILE A 106 -19.99 16.21 -11.98
C ILE A 106 -18.78 17.15 -11.95
N LEU A 107 -17.58 16.63 -12.24
CA LEU A 107 -16.34 17.42 -12.18
C LEU A 107 -16.25 18.46 -13.30
N ARG A 108 -16.79 18.18 -14.50
CA ARG A 108 -16.88 19.16 -15.58
C ARG A 108 -17.86 20.28 -15.29
N GLU A 109 -18.97 19.96 -14.64
CA GLU A 109 -19.96 20.94 -14.20
C GLU A 109 -19.45 21.79 -13.02
N ASN A 110 -18.50 21.27 -12.24
CA ASN A 110 -17.97 21.90 -11.03
C ASN A 110 -16.43 21.88 -11.01
N PRO A 111 -15.75 22.72 -11.83
CA PRO A 111 -14.29 22.64 -11.99
C PRO A 111 -13.49 23.01 -10.72
N GLU A 112 -14.07 23.80 -9.82
CA GLU A 112 -13.44 24.23 -8.55
C GLU A 112 -13.58 23.19 -7.42
N LEU A 113 -14.23 22.08 -7.71
CA LEU A 113 -14.56 21.09 -6.70
C LEU A 113 -13.32 20.29 -6.27
N ASP A 114 -12.99 20.36 -4.98
CA ASP A 114 -11.90 19.58 -4.41
C ASP A 114 -12.34 18.15 -4.11
N ILE A 115 -11.84 17.18 -4.88
CA ILE A 115 -12.09 15.76 -4.67
C ILE A 115 -11.65 15.26 -3.29
N ASN A 116 -10.75 15.97 -2.60
CA ASN A 116 -10.31 15.63 -1.25
C ASN A 116 -11.38 15.92 -0.19
N GLU A 117 -12.35 16.79 -0.48
CA GLU A 117 -13.47 17.10 0.40
C GLU A 117 -14.64 16.10 0.26
N PHE A 118 -14.58 15.22 -0.74
CA PHE A 118 -15.63 14.23 -0.94
C PHE A 118 -15.69 13.23 0.20
N THR A 119 -16.90 13.04 0.71
CA THR A 119 -17.22 11.96 1.64
C THR A 119 -18.04 10.92 0.91
N VAL A 120 -17.59 9.67 1.00
CA VAL A 120 -18.26 8.52 0.41
C VAL A 120 -18.72 7.64 1.54
N SER A 121 -20.01 7.30 1.52
CA SER A 121 -20.66 6.45 2.52
C SER A 121 -21.40 5.32 1.83
N GLY A 122 -21.47 4.17 2.49
CA GLY A 122 -22.30 3.04 2.07
C GLY A 122 -23.05 2.43 3.25
N SER A 123 -23.61 1.25 3.04
CA SER A 123 -24.42 0.58 4.05
C SER A 123 -23.56 0.00 5.20
N ALA A 124 -24.14 -0.10 6.39
CA ALA A 124 -23.49 -0.75 7.52
C ALA A 124 -23.17 -2.25 7.27
N GLU A 125 -23.85 -2.89 6.32
CA GLU A 125 -23.54 -4.26 5.91
C GLU A 125 -22.24 -4.34 5.10
N GLU A 126 -22.06 -3.45 4.12
CA GLU A 126 -20.85 -3.40 3.30
C GLU A 126 -19.62 -3.06 4.14
N ALA A 127 -19.75 -2.09 5.06
CA ALA A 127 -18.69 -1.76 6.01
C ALA A 127 -18.31 -2.99 6.86
N ARG A 128 -19.29 -3.74 7.35
CA ARG A 128 -19.04 -4.98 8.12
C ARG A 128 -18.33 -6.04 7.29
N LYS A 129 -18.69 -6.22 6.01
CA LYS A 129 -18.01 -7.16 5.11
C LYS A 129 -16.55 -6.75 4.89
N PHE A 130 -16.29 -5.47 4.62
CA PHE A 130 -14.95 -4.91 4.48
C PHE A 130 -14.10 -5.16 5.72
N TYR A 131 -14.56 -4.72 6.89
CA TYR A 131 -13.81 -4.88 8.13
C TYR A 131 -13.71 -6.34 8.59
N GLY A 132 -14.71 -7.18 8.27
CA GLY A 132 -14.68 -8.61 8.57
C GLY A 132 -13.55 -9.33 7.85
N LYS A 133 -13.31 -8.99 6.57
CA LYS A 133 -12.20 -9.53 5.79
C LYS A 133 -10.85 -9.08 6.35
N ILE A 134 -10.68 -7.78 6.60
CA ILE A 134 -9.40 -7.19 7.01
C ILE A 134 -9.04 -7.55 8.45
N ARG A 135 -10.01 -7.60 9.36
CA ARG A 135 -9.78 -7.80 10.79
C ARG A 135 -9.89 -9.26 11.24
N HIS A 136 -10.00 -10.22 10.32
CA HIS A 136 -10.23 -11.62 10.69
C HIS A 136 -9.17 -12.16 11.68
N ALA A 137 -7.88 -12.06 11.35
CA ALA A 137 -6.82 -12.56 12.22
C ALA A 137 -6.63 -11.69 13.48
N TYR A 138 -6.81 -10.37 13.38
CA TYR A 138 -6.84 -9.51 14.57
C TYR A 138 -7.98 -9.88 15.54
N ASN A 139 -9.17 -10.18 15.02
CA ASN A 139 -10.32 -10.58 15.83
C ASN A 139 -10.09 -11.93 16.50
N PHE A 140 -9.44 -12.88 15.82
CA PHE A 140 -8.99 -14.13 16.44
C PHE A 140 -8.10 -13.86 17.66
N LEU A 141 -7.09 -13.01 17.51
CA LEU A 141 -6.17 -12.67 18.61
C LEU A 141 -6.87 -12.00 19.80
N LYS A 142 -7.75 -11.02 19.53
CA LYS A 142 -8.37 -10.22 20.59
C LYS A 142 -9.47 -10.97 21.36
N HIS A 143 -9.95 -12.10 20.84
CA HIS A 143 -11.06 -12.87 21.42
C HIS A 143 -10.61 -14.10 22.21
N ALA A 144 -9.31 -14.27 22.45
CA ALA A 144 -8.75 -15.34 23.27
C ALA A 144 -9.40 -15.48 24.67
N ASP A 145 -10.04 -14.43 25.19
CA ASP A 145 -10.82 -14.46 26.43
C ASP A 145 -12.10 -15.33 26.32
N ARG A 146 -12.67 -15.45 25.12
CA ARG A 146 -13.92 -16.16 24.82
C ARG A 146 -13.69 -17.54 24.23
N ASP A 147 -12.62 -17.70 23.45
CA ASP A 147 -12.35 -18.92 22.70
C ASP A 147 -10.86 -19.31 22.73
N ALA A 148 -10.29 -19.44 23.94
CA ALA A 148 -8.87 -19.76 24.16
C ALA A 148 -8.33 -21.02 23.43
N SER A 149 -9.20 -21.96 23.02
CA SER A 149 -8.82 -23.16 22.27
C SER A 149 -9.03 -23.05 20.76
N ALA A 150 -9.46 -21.89 20.25
CA ALA A 150 -9.64 -21.68 18.82
C ALA A 150 -8.28 -21.75 18.10
N VAL A 151 -8.32 -22.19 16.85
CA VAL A 151 -7.13 -22.27 15.98
C VAL A 151 -7.34 -21.40 14.75
N LEU A 152 -6.30 -20.69 14.34
CA LEU A 152 -6.28 -19.90 13.13
C LEU A 152 -5.37 -20.58 12.10
N ASP A 153 -5.93 -20.85 10.94
CA ASP A 153 -5.15 -21.28 9.77
C ASP A 153 -4.31 -20.10 9.27
N SER A 154 -2.98 -20.24 9.31
CA SER A 154 -2.04 -19.21 8.89
C SER A 154 -2.20 -18.85 7.41
N ALA A 155 -2.67 -19.78 6.57
CA ALA A 155 -2.96 -19.51 5.15
C ALA A 155 -4.11 -18.52 4.94
N LYS A 156 -4.93 -18.28 5.98
CA LYS A 156 -6.02 -17.29 5.93
C LYS A 156 -5.59 -15.88 6.38
N ILE A 157 -4.33 -15.71 6.79
CA ILE A 157 -3.79 -14.40 7.19
C ILE A 157 -3.43 -13.62 5.91
N ASN A 158 -4.21 -12.59 5.60
CA ASN A 158 -3.96 -11.75 4.44
C ASN A 158 -3.26 -10.44 4.84
N ASN A 159 -1.93 -10.50 4.93
CA ASN A 159 -1.10 -9.33 5.20
C ASN A 159 -1.04 -8.36 4.02
N GLU A 160 -1.14 -8.87 2.80
CA GLU A 160 -1.01 -8.10 1.56
C GLU A 160 -2.14 -7.06 1.47
N ASP A 161 -3.39 -7.51 1.63
CA ASP A 161 -4.56 -6.63 1.66
C ASP A 161 -4.48 -5.65 2.84
N LEU A 162 -4.14 -6.12 4.04
CA LEU A 162 -4.11 -5.25 5.23
C LEU A 162 -3.06 -4.13 5.11
N LEU A 163 -1.84 -4.45 4.66
CA LEU A 163 -0.78 -3.48 4.43
C LEU A 163 -1.18 -2.47 3.35
N TYR A 164 -1.77 -2.95 2.24
CA TYR A 164 -2.27 -2.07 1.19
C TYR A 164 -3.36 -1.11 1.71
N GLN A 165 -4.31 -1.61 2.51
CA GLN A 165 -5.36 -0.78 3.11
C GLN A 165 -4.79 0.25 4.09
N ALA A 166 -3.77 -0.12 4.88
CA ALA A 166 -3.06 0.81 5.75
C ALA A 166 -2.34 1.92 4.96
N ILE A 167 -1.67 1.57 3.86
CA ILE A 167 -1.03 2.54 2.95
C ILE A 167 -2.06 3.52 2.39
N ASN A 168 -3.18 3.02 1.84
CA ASN A 168 -4.23 3.89 1.31
C ASN A 168 -4.78 4.84 2.38
N CYS A 169 -5.06 4.32 3.59
CA CYS A 169 -5.51 5.19 4.68
C CYS A 169 -4.47 6.28 5.01
N SER A 170 -3.18 5.96 5.00
CA SER A 170 -2.11 6.94 5.24
C SER A 170 -2.09 8.04 4.17
N LEU A 171 -2.28 7.69 2.89
CA LEU A 171 -2.31 8.64 1.79
C LEU A 171 -3.49 9.61 1.91
N HIS A 172 -4.68 9.12 2.29
CA HIS A 172 -5.85 9.99 2.56
C HIS A 172 -5.69 10.89 3.78
N LEU A 173 -4.75 10.55 4.67
CA LEU A 173 -4.38 11.41 5.79
C LEU A 173 -3.33 12.45 5.42
N ASN A 174 -2.93 12.52 4.14
CA ASN A 174 -1.87 13.34 3.57
C ASN A 174 -0.48 12.97 4.10
N CYS A 175 -0.27 11.69 4.40
CA CYS A 175 1.05 11.20 4.74
C CYS A 175 1.90 11.03 3.49
N GLN A 176 3.22 11.15 3.64
CA GLN A 176 4.14 10.94 2.53
C GLN A 176 4.13 9.47 2.07
N LEU A 177 4.25 9.29 0.76
CA LEU A 177 4.56 7.99 0.17
C LEU A 177 6.05 7.71 0.39
N THR A 178 6.37 6.95 1.43
CA THR A 178 7.76 6.59 1.74
C THR A 178 8.28 5.52 0.76
N PRO A 179 9.60 5.34 0.62
CA PRO A 179 10.17 4.29 -0.21
C PRO A 179 9.63 2.89 0.11
N GLU A 180 9.37 2.57 1.39
CA GLU A 180 8.79 1.29 1.78
C GLU A 180 7.37 1.11 1.23
N LYS A 181 6.54 2.16 1.30
CA LYS A 181 5.16 2.11 0.79
C LYS A 181 5.17 1.99 -0.73
N GLU A 182 5.96 2.81 -1.41
CA GLU A 182 6.05 2.78 -2.88
C GLU A 182 6.53 1.41 -3.37
N PHE A 183 7.61 0.89 -2.79
CA PHE A 183 8.15 -0.42 -3.14
C PHE A 183 7.15 -1.53 -2.86
N PHE A 184 6.44 -1.49 -1.72
CA PHE A 184 5.41 -2.47 -1.39
C PHE A 184 4.30 -2.53 -2.45
N VAL A 185 3.71 -1.37 -2.79
CA VAL A 185 2.63 -1.33 -3.80
C VAL A 185 3.16 -1.79 -5.17
N ALA A 186 4.38 -1.40 -5.55
CA ALA A 186 5.01 -1.83 -6.80
C ALA A 186 5.25 -3.34 -6.84
N ALA A 187 5.74 -3.93 -5.75
CA ALA A 187 5.99 -5.37 -5.63
C ALA A 187 4.68 -6.16 -5.69
N MET A 188 3.65 -5.72 -4.97
CA MET A 188 2.34 -6.38 -5.00
C MET A 188 1.72 -6.34 -6.40
N HIS A 189 1.89 -5.23 -7.13
CA HIS A 189 1.52 -5.19 -8.54
C HIS A 189 2.34 -6.18 -9.38
N ALA A 190 3.67 -6.21 -9.22
CA ALA A 190 4.53 -7.13 -9.98
C ALA A 190 4.17 -8.60 -9.74
N PHE A 191 3.71 -8.94 -8.53
CA PHE A 191 3.26 -10.29 -8.17
C PHE A 191 1.83 -10.62 -8.62
N GLY A 192 1.14 -9.69 -9.30
CA GLY A 192 -0.26 -9.87 -9.71
C GLY A 192 -1.23 -9.93 -8.52
N LYS A 193 -0.84 -9.37 -7.37
CA LYS A 193 -1.66 -9.31 -6.15
C LYS A 193 -2.52 -8.06 -6.08
N LEU A 194 -2.09 -7.00 -6.75
CA LEU A 194 -2.84 -5.75 -6.88
C LEU A 194 -2.89 -5.30 -8.34
N GLU A 195 -4.04 -4.84 -8.77
CA GLU A 195 -4.20 -4.13 -10.04
C GLU A 195 -4.18 -2.64 -9.75
N VAL A 196 -3.11 -1.95 -10.16
CA VAL A 196 -2.91 -0.53 -9.87
C VAL A 196 -2.49 0.19 -11.16
N PRO A 197 -3.16 1.28 -11.55
CA PRO A 197 -3.11 1.77 -12.93
C PRO A 197 -1.75 2.32 -13.38
N LYS A 198 -0.95 2.95 -12.50
CA LYS A 198 0.40 3.47 -12.84
C LYS A 198 1.28 3.53 -11.59
N ILE A 199 2.39 2.78 -11.58
CA ILE A 199 3.44 2.87 -10.55
C ILE A 199 4.79 2.92 -11.26
N HIS A 200 5.64 3.89 -10.91
CA HIS A 200 6.91 4.14 -11.60
C HIS A 200 7.85 2.92 -11.60
N LEU A 201 7.81 2.11 -10.54
CA LEU A 201 8.64 0.91 -10.39
C LEU A 201 8.05 -0.36 -11.05
N LYS A 202 6.81 -0.31 -11.55
CA LYS A 202 6.11 -1.50 -12.07
C LYS A 202 6.87 -2.20 -13.19
N TRP A 203 7.27 -1.46 -14.22
CA TRP A 203 7.92 -2.03 -15.40
C TRP A 203 9.26 -2.71 -15.06
N PHE A 204 9.96 -2.17 -14.05
CA PHE A 204 11.23 -2.72 -13.58
C PHE A 204 10.99 -4.00 -12.76
N LEU A 205 10.11 -3.96 -11.76
CA LEU A 205 9.86 -5.13 -10.90
C LEU A 205 9.19 -6.29 -11.62
N GLN A 206 8.38 -6.03 -12.66
CA GLN A 206 7.77 -7.09 -13.48
C GLN A 206 8.79 -7.88 -14.30
N ALA A 207 9.98 -7.34 -14.54
CA ALA A 207 11.06 -8.06 -15.22
C ALA A 207 11.82 -9.01 -14.28
N LEU A 208 11.58 -8.92 -12.97
CA LEU A 208 12.26 -9.69 -11.94
C LEU A 208 11.39 -10.83 -11.45
N SER A 209 12.02 -11.93 -11.05
CA SER A 209 11.36 -13.00 -10.31
C SER A 209 10.92 -12.51 -8.92
N ARG A 210 9.97 -13.23 -8.30
CA ARG A 210 9.53 -12.94 -6.92
C ARG A 210 10.72 -12.89 -5.96
N GLU A 211 11.63 -13.85 -6.04
CA GLU A 211 12.79 -13.92 -5.16
C GLU A 211 13.73 -12.72 -5.33
N GLU A 212 13.95 -12.26 -6.57
CA GLU A 212 14.76 -11.06 -6.84
C GLU A 212 14.12 -9.79 -6.28
N VAL A 213 12.79 -9.64 -6.42
CA VAL A 213 12.06 -8.52 -5.81
C VAL A 213 12.18 -8.54 -4.29
N MET A 214 12.00 -9.71 -3.67
CA MET A 214 12.14 -9.88 -2.21
C MET A 214 13.58 -9.58 -1.77
N TYR A 215 14.58 -10.05 -2.50
CA TYR A 215 15.99 -9.75 -2.25
C TYR A 215 16.30 -8.25 -2.32
N LEU A 216 15.79 -7.55 -3.34
CA LEU A 216 15.93 -6.09 -3.46
C LEU A 216 15.28 -5.36 -2.28
N ALA A 217 14.10 -5.80 -1.85
CA ALA A 217 13.42 -5.22 -0.70
C ALA A 217 14.23 -5.40 0.58
N ARG A 218 14.74 -6.62 0.84
CA ARG A 218 15.58 -6.90 2.00
C ARG A 218 16.82 -6.00 2.02
N THR A 219 17.54 -5.96 0.91
CA THR A 219 18.81 -5.22 0.79
C THR A 219 18.65 -3.70 0.84
N ASN A 220 17.55 -3.14 0.37
CA ASN A 220 17.37 -1.69 0.27
C ASN A 220 16.44 -1.07 1.31
N LEU A 221 15.50 -1.84 1.87
CA LEU A 221 14.52 -1.34 2.83
C LEU A 221 14.74 -1.86 4.25
N CYS A 222 15.30 -3.08 4.39
CA CYS A 222 15.24 -3.81 5.65
C CYS A 222 16.56 -3.76 6.44
N TYR A 223 17.70 -3.67 5.76
CA TYR A 223 18.99 -3.50 6.41
C TYR A 223 19.35 -2.01 6.53
N PRO A 224 19.74 -1.52 7.73
CA PRO A 224 20.25 -0.16 7.86
C PRO A 224 21.51 -0.03 7.00
N ARG A 225 21.50 0.93 6.07
CA ARG A 225 22.74 1.36 5.44
C ARG A 225 23.53 2.08 6.53
N VAL A 226 24.70 1.57 6.85
CA VAL A 226 25.57 2.15 7.90
C VAL A 226 26.03 3.57 7.53
N ASP A 227 25.87 3.97 6.27
CA ASP A 227 26.24 5.27 5.73
C ASP A 227 24.99 5.98 5.17
N ASP A 228 24.41 6.89 5.97
CA ASP A 228 23.14 7.59 5.76
C ASP A 228 23.20 8.74 4.71
N ASP A 229 23.74 8.50 3.51
CA ASP A 229 23.46 9.38 2.37
C ASP A 229 22.26 8.84 1.58
N HIS A 230 21.15 9.56 1.70
CA HIS A 230 19.78 9.18 1.34
C HIS A 230 19.54 9.03 -0.17
N CYS A 231 20.11 8.02 -0.83
CA CYS A 231 19.73 7.66 -2.19
C CYS A 231 19.69 6.15 -2.37
N ILE A 232 18.52 5.59 -2.70
CA ILE A 232 18.47 4.33 -3.41
C ILE A 232 19.09 4.62 -4.78
N ASP A 233 20.34 4.20 -5.00
CA ASP A 233 20.97 4.27 -6.31
C ASP A 233 20.30 3.22 -7.21
N PHE A 234 19.18 3.63 -7.80
CA PHE A 234 18.40 2.80 -8.71
C PHE A 234 19.19 2.44 -9.96
N ASP A 235 20.15 3.27 -10.40
CA ASP A 235 21.02 2.97 -11.53
C ASP A 235 21.98 1.82 -11.18
N LEU A 236 22.54 1.82 -9.97
CA LEU A 236 23.35 0.72 -9.47
C LEU A 236 22.53 -0.55 -9.25
N ALA A 237 21.31 -0.44 -8.70
CA ALA A 237 20.41 -1.58 -8.52
C ALA A 237 19.97 -2.17 -9.88
N GLN A 238 19.64 -1.31 -10.85
CA GLN A 238 19.31 -1.68 -12.22
C GLN A 238 20.50 -2.31 -12.94
N GLY A 239 21.71 -1.77 -12.77
CA GLY A 239 22.94 -2.32 -13.32
C GLY A 239 23.26 -3.71 -12.77
N LYS A 240 23.15 -3.90 -11.45
CA LYS A 240 23.35 -5.21 -10.81
C LYS A 240 22.28 -6.23 -11.22
N ALA A 241 21.02 -5.81 -11.31
CA ALA A 241 19.93 -6.67 -11.78
C ALA A 241 20.12 -7.08 -13.25
N LEU A 242 20.43 -6.13 -14.13
CA LEU A 242 20.72 -6.41 -15.55
C LEU A 242 21.90 -7.36 -15.73
N GLN A 243 22.95 -7.22 -14.90
CA GLN A 243 24.09 -8.13 -14.93
C GLN A 243 23.69 -9.54 -14.46
N SER A 244 22.96 -9.66 -13.35
CA SER A 244 22.44 -10.95 -12.85
C SER A 244 21.54 -11.67 -13.86
N MET A 245 20.70 -10.92 -14.59
CA MET A 245 19.85 -11.46 -15.65
C MET A 245 20.65 -11.94 -16.86
N LYS A 246 21.75 -11.26 -17.22
CA LYS A 246 22.66 -11.72 -18.28
C LYS A 246 23.37 -13.01 -17.87
N ASP A 247 23.90 -13.05 -16.65
CA ASP A 247 24.66 -14.18 -16.14
C ASP A 247 23.77 -15.45 -16.03
N SER A 248 22.51 -15.29 -15.61
CA SER A 248 21.55 -16.39 -15.51
C SER A 248 21.12 -16.94 -16.88
N ARG A 249 20.97 -16.08 -17.90
CA ARG A 249 20.70 -16.50 -19.29
C ARG A 249 21.89 -17.23 -19.91
N GLU A 250 23.12 -16.80 -19.61
CA GLU A 250 24.33 -17.49 -20.08
C GLU A 250 24.51 -18.87 -19.44
N MET A 251 24.11 -19.05 -18.17
CA MET A 251 24.15 -20.36 -17.50
C MET A 251 23.12 -21.33 -18.09
N GLN A 252 21.91 -20.87 -18.40
CA GLN A 252 20.87 -21.71 -19.03
C GLN A 252 21.26 -22.12 -20.46
N GLY A 253 21.83 -21.21 -21.26
CA GLY A 253 22.29 -21.52 -22.62
C GLY A 253 23.46 -22.53 -22.69
N LYS A 254 24.23 -22.69 -21.61
CA LYS A 254 25.31 -23.69 -21.51
C LYS A 254 24.84 -25.07 -21.04
N ALA A 255 23.64 -25.17 -20.47
CA ALA A 255 23.09 -26.44 -20.00
C ALA A 255 22.32 -27.21 -21.11
N GLU A 256 22.00 -26.53 -22.22
CA GLU A 256 21.21 -27.08 -23.32
C GLU A 256 22.03 -27.42 -24.58
N GLY A 257 23.37 -27.27 -24.55
CA GLY A 257 24.30 -27.60 -25.63
C GLY A 257 25.37 -28.58 -25.21
#